data_AF-A0A2D8SAA6-F1
#
_entry.id   AF-A0A2D8SAA6-F1
#
_cell.length_a   1.000
_cell.length_b   1.000
_cell.length_c   1.000
_cell.angle_alpha   90.00
_cell.angle_beta   90.00
_cell.angle_gamma   90.00
#
_symmetry.space_group_name_H-M   'P 1'
#
loop_
_entity.id
_entity.type
_entity.pdbx_description
1 polymer ?
#
loop_
_entity_poly.entity_id
_entity_poly.type
_entity_poly.pdbx_seq_one_letter_code
_entity_poly.pdbx_strand_id
1 'polypeptide(L)'
;MKIFNKELNYELSKLEERWHQLSLEIIFISNRIYRKIEELSSWESIISTIKASLDPFIKQLKKNVTEEDIARLTDLKIKRISKYDLNKAQENILSIEKNIKEVENNIENITEYAISYYENLLLNFGQDKGRKTSVQKFDTISAQTVAIANKKLYVNKKDGFIGFDLKSDEYVSDCSELDNVIVFLQNGTYQVTSIDSKKYVGNNILHVAVWKKNDDHMVYNYVYKDSITGWSYVKRFSVTAAIKDRIYSLTKNEDKSKALYITANPNSESEIVSIDLDSRSKARIRNLTYDFSTLDIKNKTSKGNILSKYPIKKIALESKGESTLGGKDLWIDETVGKLNFEERGRYLGKFNSNDYILCVKNNCSYSVLSIDLNQRFKLNDILILEKFDPDNILSCMYYNTISKNNYIKRFNVETSTIDKEFIFLESNDSMKLLLATVQNDVIFKFNYHSKSGSKKIKEIDVDDFVDVKGWKSIGNKVPSYKRMSAFEIVNKEIEDISIDDKSQELESDKDNTDSDTLNLFGQD
;
A
#
# COMPACT_ATOMS: atom_id res chain seq x y z
N MET A 1 12.62 12.43 -36.56
CA MET A 1 13.48 11.96 -37.67
C MET A 1 13.26 12.73 -38.97
N LYS A 2 12.08 12.65 -39.63
CA LYS A 2 11.85 13.37 -40.91
C LYS A 2 12.04 14.90 -40.82
N ILE A 3 11.65 15.51 -39.70
CA ILE A 3 11.81 16.96 -39.48
C ILE A 3 13.28 17.33 -39.30
N PHE A 4 13.98 16.67 -38.38
CA PHE A 4 15.43 16.87 -38.19
C PHE A 4 16.23 16.69 -39.48
N ASN A 5 15.88 15.69 -40.29
CA ASN A 5 16.56 15.47 -41.56
C ASN A 5 16.36 16.66 -42.51
N LYS A 6 15.13 17.18 -42.62
CA LYS A 6 14.86 18.39 -43.43
C LYS A 6 15.59 19.62 -42.91
N GLU A 7 15.65 19.78 -41.59
CA GLU A 7 16.30 20.91 -40.93
C GLU A 7 17.82 20.89 -41.14
N LEU A 8 18.46 19.74 -40.89
CA LEU A 8 19.90 19.57 -41.12
C LEU A 8 20.27 19.69 -42.61
N ASN A 9 19.46 19.16 -43.52
CA ASN A 9 19.70 19.36 -44.96
C ASN A 9 19.53 20.82 -45.38
N TYR A 10 18.61 21.55 -44.76
CA TYR A 10 18.44 22.97 -45.01
C TYR A 10 19.65 23.77 -44.49
N GLU A 11 20.14 23.44 -43.30
CA GLU A 11 21.35 24.03 -42.72
C GLU A 11 22.59 23.72 -43.58
N LEU A 12 22.76 22.48 -44.01
CA LEU A 12 23.82 22.05 -44.92
C LEU A 12 23.80 22.87 -46.21
N SER A 13 22.63 22.97 -46.86
CA SER A 13 22.47 23.76 -48.09
C SER A 13 22.87 25.22 -47.91
N LYS A 14 22.52 25.82 -46.77
CA LYS A 14 22.89 27.21 -46.43
C LYS A 14 24.39 27.37 -46.19
N LEU A 15 25.04 26.40 -45.53
CA LEU A 15 26.48 26.39 -45.33
C LEU A 15 27.23 26.23 -46.66
N GLU A 16 26.76 25.35 -47.55
CA GLU A 16 27.32 25.18 -48.88
C GLU A 16 27.17 26.41 -49.77
N GLU A 17 26.02 27.09 -49.73
CA GLU A 17 25.82 28.35 -50.45
C GLU A 17 26.78 29.43 -49.95
N ARG A 18 26.94 29.54 -48.63
CA ARG A 18 27.88 30.49 -48.02
C ARG A 18 29.33 30.15 -48.36
N TRP A 19 29.69 28.87 -48.37
CA TRP A 19 31.01 28.41 -48.80
C TRP A 19 31.25 28.78 -50.26
N HIS A 20 30.29 28.52 -51.15
CA HIS A 20 30.38 28.83 -52.58
C HIS A 20 30.59 30.32 -52.84
N GLN A 21 29.83 31.19 -52.17
CA GLN A 21 29.97 32.64 -52.29
C GLN A 21 31.34 33.14 -51.81
N LEU A 22 31.81 32.67 -50.66
CA LEU A 22 33.13 33.06 -50.13
C LEU A 22 34.27 32.55 -51.03
N SER A 23 34.15 31.34 -51.57
CA SER A 23 35.12 30.79 -52.53
C SER A 23 35.19 31.65 -53.79
N LEU A 24 34.04 32.07 -54.33
CA LEU A 24 33.97 32.98 -55.47
C LEU A 24 34.60 34.34 -55.16
N GLU A 25 34.31 34.95 -54.01
CA GLU A 25 34.94 36.20 -53.58
C GLU A 25 36.47 36.07 -53.50
N ILE A 26 36.98 34.98 -52.92
CA ILE A 26 38.41 34.73 -52.79
C ILE A 26 39.07 34.55 -54.17
N ILE A 27 38.46 33.78 -55.08
CA ILE A 27 38.96 33.60 -56.44
C ILE A 27 38.96 34.93 -57.19
N PHE A 28 37.91 35.75 -57.02
CA PHE A 28 37.76 37.05 -57.64
C PHE A 28 38.84 38.05 -57.20
N ILE A 29 39.15 38.09 -55.90
CA ILE A 29 40.18 38.98 -55.34
C ILE A 29 41.59 38.46 -55.65
N SER A 30 41.87 37.17 -55.41
CA SER A 30 43.20 36.58 -55.54
C SER A 30 43.75 36.64 -56.97
N ASN A 31 42.90 36.40 -57.97
CA ASN A 31 43.26 36.48 -59.38
C ASN A 31 43.11 37.88 -59.98
N ARG A 32 42.78 38.89 -59.15
CA ARG A 32 42.58 40.29 -59.54
C ARG A 32 41.59 40.47 -60.69
N ILE A 33 40.52 39.67 -60.72
CA ILE A 33 39.51 39.68 -61.79
C ILE A 33 38.84 41.05 -61.91
N TYR A 34 38.68 41.75 -60.79
CA TYR A 34 38.15 43.12 -60.73
C TYR A 34 38.92 44.15 -61.57
N ARG A 35 40.22 43.93 -61.88
CA ARG A 35 40.98 44.84 -62.77
C ARG A 35 40.68 44.60 -64.25
N LYS A 36 40.27 43.38 -64.62
CA LYS A 36 39.98 43.02 -66.02
C LYS A 36 38.65 43.61 -66.52
N ILE A 37 37.79 44.03 -65.60
CA ILE A 37 36.47 44.59 -65.91
C ILE A 37 36.45 46.12 -65.88
N GLU A 38 37.55 46.78 -65.51
CA GLU A 38 37.63 48.23 -65.31
C GLU A 38 37.49 49.04 -66.60
N GLU A 39 37.99 48.51 -67.73
CA GLU A 39 37.97 49.18 -69.04
C GLU A 39 36.77 48.78 -69.93
N LEU A 40 35.84 47.97 -69.41
CA LEU A 40 34.69 47.46 -70.17
C LEU A 40 33.48 48.39 -70.05
N SER A 41 32.82 48.68 -71.18
CA SER A 41 31.70 49.64 -71.27
C SER A 41 30.30 49.01 -71.34
N SER A 42 30.20 47.68 -71.45
CA SER A 42 28.92 46.95 -71.53
C SER A 42 28.79 45.91 -70.40
N TRP A 43 27.60 45.84 -69.80
CA TRP A 43 27.25 44.87 -68.76
C TRP A 43 27.42 43.41 -69.22
N GLU A 44 27.02 43.11 -70.46
CA GLU A 44 27.19 41.79 -71.06
C GLU A 44 28.68 41.42 -71.23
N SER A 45 29.51 42.42 -71.56
CA SER A 45 30.96 42.24 -71.66
C SER A 45 31.61 42.01 -70.29
N ILE A 46 31.11 42.65 -69.23
CA ILE A 46 31.57 42.42 -67.85
C ILE A 46 31.24 41.00 -67.39
N ILE A 47 29.99 40.55 -67.56
CA ILE A 47 29.56 39.19 -67.15
C ILE A 47 30.34 38.12 -67.90
N SER A 48 30.48 38.25 -69.23
CA SER A 48 31.22 37.28 -70.05
C SER A 48 32.71 37.21 -69.68
N THR A 49 33.33 38.35 -69.35
CA THR A 49 34.74 38.40 -68.91
C THR A 49 34.94 37.76 -67.54
N ILE A 50 34.02 37.98 -66.60
CA ILE A 50 34.08 37.33 -65.27
C ILE A 50 33.87 35.82 -65.43
N LYS A 51 32.89 35.39 -66.23
CA LYS A 51 32.62 33.97 -66.49
C LYS A 51 33.85 33.27 -67.08
N ALA A 52 34.43 33.82 -68.15
CA ALA A 52 35.65 33.28 -68.76
C ALA A 52 36.85 33.27 -67.80
N SER A 53 36.92 34.23 -66.86
CA SER A 53 37.98 34.29 -65.84
C SER A 53 37.77 33.28 -64.70
N LEU A 54 36.54 32.86 -64.44
CA LEU A 54 36.17 31.85 -63.44
C LEU A 54 36.24 30.42 -64.00
N ASP A 55 36.11 30.24 -65.33
CA ASP A 55 36.17 28.94 -66.01
C ASP A 55 37.32 28.02 -65.56
N PRO A 56 38.58 28.50 -65.40
CA PRO A 56 39.70 27.66 -64.94
C PRO A 56 39.51 27.09 -63.53
N PHE A 57 38.69 27.76 -62.69
CA PHE A 57 38.50 27.46 -61.28
C PHE A 57 37.19 26.72 -60.98
N ILE A 58 36.35 26.46 -61.99
CA ILE A 58 35.08 25.74 -61.83
C ILE A 58 35.27 24.38 -61.14
N LYS A 59 36.39 23.69 -61.42
CA LYS A 59 36.69 22.38 -60.79
C LYS A 59 36.93 22.46 -59.27
N GLN A 60 37.23 23.63 -58.73
CA GLN A 60 37.43 23.84 -57.30
C GLN A 60 36.12 24.20 -56.57
N LEU A 61 35.05 24.51 -57.31
CA LEU A 61 33.75 24.90 -56.76
C LEU A 61 32.83 23.68 -56.62
N LYS A 62 32.03 23.65 -55.55
CA LYS A 62 31.05 22.60 -55.28
C LYS A 62 29.74 22.76 -56.07
N LYS A 63 29.46 23.97 -56.55
CA LYS A 63 28.26 24.32 -57.34
C LYS A 63 28.64 25.04 -58.62
N ASN A 64 27.75 25.00 -59.60
CA ASN A 64 27.89 25.77 -60.83
C ASN A 64 27.74 27.27 -60.55
N VAL A 65 28.52 28.09 -61.26
CA VAL A 65 28.44 29.55 -61.15
C VAL A 65 27.22 30.05 -61.92
N THR A 66 26.31 30.73 -61.23
CA THR A 66 25.12 31.34 -61.84
C THR A 66 25.37 32.81 -62.20
N GLU A 67 24.53 33.39 -63.06
CA GLU A 67 24.61 34.82 -63.38
C GLU A 67 24.35 35.71 -62.16
N GLU A 68 23.51 35.25 -61.21
CA GLU A 68 23.28 35.93 -59.93
C GLU A 68 24.54 35.96 -59.06
N ASP A 69 25.32 34.88 -59.04
CA ASP A 69 26.60 34.85 -58.33
C ASP A 69 27.58 35.87 -58.92
N ILE A 70 27.63 35.98 -60.26
CA ILE A 70 28.48 36.94 -60.97
C ILE A 70 28.05 38.37 -60.67
N ALA A 71 26.74 38.66 -60.67
CA ALA A 71 26.22 39.98 -60.30
C ALA A 71 26.56 40.35 -58.84
N ARG A 72 26.53 39.38 -57.91
CA ARG A 72 26.98 39.63 -56.52
C ARG A 72 28.46 39.94 -56.41
N LEU A 73 29.31 39.38 -57.29
CA LEU A 73 30.74 39.69 -57.33
C LEU A 73 31.01 41.13 -57.80
N THR A 74 30.18 41.67 -58.69
CA THR A 74 30.32 43.07 -59.13
C THR A 74 29.96 44.08 -58.03
N ASP A 75 29.09 43.70 -57.09
CA ASP A 75 28.69 44.53 -55.94
C ASP A 75 29.70 44.49 -54.77
N LEU A 76 30.86 43.84 -54.96
CA LEU A 76 31.84 43.66 -53.91
C LEU A 76 32.42 45.01 -53.45
N LYS A 77 32.18 45.36 -52.19
CA LYS A 77 32.69 46.59 -51.59
C LYS A 77 34.21 46.63 -51.63
N ILE A 78 34.79 47.74 -52.10
CA ILE A 78 36.24 47.97 -52.24
C ILE A 78 37.04 47.59 -50.97
N LYS A 79 36.49 47.86 -49.78
CA LYS A 79 37.14 47.49 -48.51
C LYS A 79 37.49 45.99 -48.42
N ARG A 80 36.67 45.11 -48.99
CA ARG A 80 36.82 43.65 -48.93
C ARG A 80 37.97 43.11 -49.79
N ILE A 81 38.59 43.96 -50.62
CA ILE A 81 39.74 43.62 -51.47
C ILE A 81 41.06 43.62 -50.66
N SER A 82 41.04 44.14 -49.42
CA SER A 82 42.23 44.21 -48.58
C SER A 82 42.80 42.82 -48.27
N LYS A 83 44.13 42.73 -48.07
CA LYS A 83 44.79 41.48 -47.63
C LYS A 83 44.24 40.97 -46.30
N TYR A 84 43.83 41.88 -45.41
CA TYR A 84 43.23 41.56 -44.13
C TYR A 84 41.87 40.85 -44.31
N ASP A 85 41.00 41.39 -45.16
CA ASP A 85 39.69 40.79 -45.44
C ASP A 85 39.81 39.46 -46.19
N LEU A 86 40.80 39.32 -47.08
CA LEU A 86 41.08 38.05 -47.77
C LEU A 86 41.50 36.95 -46.78
N ASN A 87 42.42 37.25 -45.86
CA ASN A 87 42.82 36.28 -44.83
C ASN A 87 41.63 35.88 -43.95
N LYS A 88 40.80 36.85 -43.54
CA LYS A 88 39.59 36.58 -42.76
C LYS A 88 38.58 35.74 -43.54
N ALA A 89 38.44 35.95 -44.85
CA ALA A 89 37.58 35.13 -45.71
C ALA A 89 38.09 33.68 -45.80
N GLN A 90 39.41 33.47 -45.87
CA GLN A 90 40.02 32.13 -45.84
C GLN A 90 39.80 31.43 -44.50
N GLU A 91 39.97 32.12 -43.36
CA GLU A 91 39.65 31.57 -42.04
C GLU A 91 38.16 31.20 -41.91
N ASN A 92 37.27 32.05 -42.44
CA ASN A 92 35.83 31.76 -42.45
C ASN A 92 35.52 30.50 -43.27
N ILE A 93 36.17 30.28 -44.42
CA ILE A 93 36.00 29.05 -45.20
C ILE A 93 36.36 27.83 -44.38
N LEU A 94 37.49 27.83 -43.68
CA LEU A 94 37.91 26.70 -42.83
C LEU A 94 36.87 26.41 -41.73
N SER A 95 36.30 27.45 -41.12
CA SER A 95 35.24 27.29 -40.13
C SER A 95 33.95 26.70 -40.73
N ILE A 96 33.58 27.12 -41.94
CA ILE A 96 32.40 26.62 -42.64
C ILE A 96 32.61 25.16 -43.06
N GLU A 97 33.80 24.79 -43.53
CA GLU A 97 34.13 23.39 -43.85
C GLU A 97 34.04 22.47 -42.64
N LYS A 98 34.46 22.94 -41.47
CA LYS A 98 34.29 22.20 -40.22
C LYS A 98 32.81 22.01 -39.89
N ASN A 99 32.01 23.06 -39.98
CA ASN A 99 30.58 22.99 -39.70
C ASN A 99 29.83 22.10 -40.70
N ILE A 100 30.21 22.14 -41.99
CA ILE A 100 29.65 21.25 -43.02
C ILE A 100 29.89 19.79 -42.62
N LYS A 101 31.12 19.42 -42.25
CA LYS A 101 31.45 18.05 -41.82
C LYS A 101 30.67 17.61 -40.58
N GLU A 102 30.47 18.52 -39.63
CA GLU A 102 29.69 18.24 -38.42
C GLU A 102 28.22 17.99 -38.76
N VAL A 103 27.62 18.82 -39.63
CA VAL A 103 26.24 18.65 -40.08
C VAL A 103 26.08 17.37 -40.91
N GLU A 104 27.01 17.05 -41.80
CA GLU A 104 27.03 15.79 -42.56
C GLU A 104 27.06 14.58 -41.61
N ASN A 105 27.94 14.60 -40.60
CA ASN A 105 28.00 13.56 -39.58
C ASN A 105 26.69 13.45 -38.77
N ASN A 106 26.05 14.58 -38.46
CA ASN A 106 24.74 14.59 -37.78
C ASN A 106 23.62 14.05 -38.67
N ILE A 107 23.70 14.22 -39.99
CA ILE A 107 22.74 13.65 -40.96
C ILE A 107 22.92 12.13 -41.05
N GLU A 108 24.16 11.64 -41.10
CA GLU A 108 24.47 10.20 -41.08
C GLU A 108 24.02 9.55 -39.77
N ASN A 109 24.30 10.20 -38.63
CA ASN A 109 23.98 9.73 -37.28
C ASN A 109 22.75 10.42 -36.69
N ILE A 110 21.69 10.54 -37.49
CA ILE A 110 20.50 11.32 -37.14
C ILE A 110 19.80 10.86 -35.85
N THR A 111 19.93 9.59 -35.47
CA THR A 111 19.39 9.04 -34.22
C THR A 111 20.11 9.60 -33.01
N GLU A 112 21.44 9.67 -33.06
CA GLU A 112 22.26 10.22 -31.96
C GLU A 112 22.01 11.71 -31.82
N TYR A 113 21.94 12.43 -32.94
CA TYR A 113 21.56 13.85 -32.95
C TYR A 113 20.18 14.06 -32.30
N ALA A 114 19.19 13.23 -32.65
CA ALA A 114 17.84 13.34 -32.07
C ALA A 114 17.83 13.06 -30.56
N ILE A 115 18.59 12.06 -30.09
CA ILE A 115 18.74 11.76 -28.65
C ILE A 115 19.35 12.96 -27.93
N SER A 116 20.51 13.45 -28.40
CA SER A 116 21.19 14.63 -27.87
C SER A 116 20.27 15.85 -27.81
N TYR A 117 19.48 16.08 -28.86
CA TYR A 117 18.52 17.18 -28.91
C TYR A 117 17.45 17.04 -27.80
N TYR A 118 16.85 15.86 -27.64
CA TYR A 118 15.85 15.63 -26.59
C TYR A 118 16.43 15.61 -25.18
N GLU A 119 17.66 15.14 -25.00
CA GLU A 119 18.37 15.21 -23.72
C GLU A 119 18.61 16.68 -23.30
N ASN A 120 19.04 17.53 -24.24
CA ASN A 120 19.17 18.96 -24.00
C ASN A 120 17.82 19.61 -23.65
N LEU A 121 16.72 19.21 -24.29
CA LEU A 121 15.39 19.68 -23.91
C LEU A 121 15.00 19.22 -22.49
N LEU A 122 15.28 17.97 -22.13
CA LEU A 122 15.02 17.45 -20.79
C LEU A 122 15.82 18.22 -19.72
N LEU A 123 17.09 18.52 -19.98
CA LEU A 123 17.94 19.28 -19.08
C LEU A 123 17.45 20.71 -18.88
N ASN A 124 17.06 21.39 -19.97
CA ASN A 124 16.63 22.79 -19.92
C ASN A 124 15.22 22.98 -19.36
N PHE A 125 14.30 22.02 -19.60
CA PHE A 125 12.87 22.18 -19.27
C PHE A 125 12.34 21.19 -18.23
N GLY A 126 13.10 20.16 -17.86
CA GLY A 126 12.71 19.12 -16.90
C GLY A 126 13.09 19.40 -15.45
N GLN A 127 14.05 20.31 -15.20
CA GLN A 127 14.39 20.73 -13.84
C GLN A 127 13.15 21.30 -13.13
N ASP A 128 12.89 20.83 -11.92
CA ASP A 128 11.75 21.17 -11.06
C ASP A 128 10.33 20.86 -11.60
N LYS A 129 10.21 20.10 -12.71
CA LYS A 129 8.92 19.63 -13.25
C LYS A 129 8.66 18.16 -12.93
N GLY A 130 8.62 17.84 -11.65
CA GLY A 130 8.21 16.52 -11.17
C GLY A 130 6.77 16.15 -11.58
N ARG A 131 6.49 14.84 -11.67
CA ARG A 131 5.15 14.33 -11.94
C ARG A 131 4.21 14.73 -10.79
N LYS A 132 3.11 15.41 -11.11
CA LYS A 132 2.09 15.84 -10.14
C LYS A 132 1.04 14.78 -9.81
N THR A 133 0.95 13.73 -10.63
CA THR A 133 -0.04 12.66 -10.52
C THR A 133 0.59 11.37 -10.00
N SER A 134 -0.12 10.64 -9.14
CA SER A 134 0.26 9.30 -8.70
C SER A 134 -0.35 8.24 -9.63
N VAL A 135 0.44 7.25 -10.05
CA VAL A 135 -0.08 6.09 -10.79
C VAL A 135 -0.66 5.12 -9.77
N GLN A 136 -1.99 5.01 -9.72
CA GLN A 136 -2.68 3.98 -8.96
C GLN A 136 -3.13 2.86 -9.91
N LYS A 137 -2.88 1.61 -9.51
CA LYS A 137 -3.44 0.46 -10.21
C LYS A 137 -4.89 0.29 -9.74
N PHE A 138 -5.83 0.33 -10.66
CA PHE A 138 -7.19 -0.07 -10.39
C PHE A 138 -7.28 -1.59 -10.55
N ASP A 139 -7.75 -2.27 -9.51
CA ASP A 139 -7.94 -3.71 -9.57
C ASP A 139 -9.03 -4.06 -10.60
N THR A 140 -8.85 -5.18 -11.31
CA THR A 140 -9.91 -5.80 -12.09
C THR A 140 -10.89 -6.42 -11.11
N ILE A 141 -11.83 -5.59 -10.67
CA ILE A 141 -12.91 -5.95 -9.76
C ILE A 141 -13.62 -7.20 -10.30
N SER A 142 -13.44 -8.34 -9.63
CA SER A 142 -14.30 -9.49 -9.88
C SER A 142 -15.72 -9.10 -9.46
N ALA A 143 -16.69 -9.23 -10.36
CA ALA A 143 -18.09 -8.83 -10.13
C ALA A 143 -18.69 -9.48 -8.87
N GLN A 144 -18.10 -10.59 -8.40
CA GLN A 144 -18.48 -11.28 -7.17
C GLN A 144 -18.05 -10.55 -5.88
N THR A 145 -16.95 -9.81 -5.89
CA THR A 145 -16.42 -9.14 -4.67
C THR A 145 -17.04 -7.76 -4.47
N VAL A 146 -17.57 -7.13 -5.54
CA VAL A 146 -18.27 -5.83 -5.54
C VAL A 146 -19.76 -6.02 -5.84
N ALA A 147 -20.30 -7.18 -5.47
CA ALA A 147 -21.72 -7.35 -5.40
C ALA A 147 -22.17 -6.55 -4.16
N ILE A 148 -22.49 -5.26 -4.34
CA ILE A 148 -22.93 -4.39 -3.24
C ILE A 148 -24.11 -5.10 -2.55
N ALA A 149 -24.04 -5.21 -1.22
CA ALA A 149 -25.08 -5.82 -0.39
C ALA A 149 -26.32 -4.92 -0.33
N ASN A 150 -26.95 -4.71 -1.49
CA ASN A 150 -28.11 -3.84 -1.67
C ASN A 150 -29.42 -4.49 -1.24
N LYS A 151 -29.40 -5.80 -0.97
CA LYS A 151 -30.59 -6.57 -0.62
C LYS A 151 -30.48 -7.12 0.80
N LYS A 152 -31.65 -7.36 1.39
CA LYS A 152 -31.79 -7.91 2.74
C LYS A 152 -32.25 -9.36 2.63
N LEU A 153 -31.56 -10.26 3.32
CA LEU A 153 -31.94 -11.66 3.41
C LEU A 153 -32.95 -11.84 4.54
N TYR A 154 -34.06 -12.50 4.22
CA TYR A 154 -35.09 -12.88 5.18
C TYR A 154 -35.31 -14.39 5.18
N VAL A 155 -35.80 -14.91 6.31
CA VAL A 155 -36.09 -16.33 6.50
C VAL A 155 -37.43 -16.57 7.19
N ASN A 156 -38.23 -17.46 6.63
CA ASN A 156 -39.34 -18.10 7.32
C ASN A 156 -38.89 -19.49 7.78
N LYS A 157 -38.57 -19.61 9.07
CA LYS A 157 -38.01 -20.85 9.65
C LYS A 157 -38.98 -22.02 9.67
N LYS A 158 -40.28 -21.76 9.83
CA LYS A 158 -41.30 -22.82 9.95
C LYS A 158 -41.62 -23.42 8.59
N ASP A 159 -41.94 -22.56 7.63
CA ASP A 159 -42.38 -22.95 6.29
C ASP A 159 -41.21 -23.20 5.33
N GLY A 160 -39.98 -22.93 5.77
CA GLY A 160 -38.77 -23.34 5.05
C GLY A 160 -38.39 -22.46 3.86
N PHE A 161 -38.70 -21.16 3.91
CA PHE A 161 -38.40 -20.23 2.82
C PHE A 161 -37.27 -19.25 3.19
N ILE A 162 -36.41 -18.95 2.22
CA ILE A 162 -35.41 -17.88 2.29
C ILE A 162 -35.53 -16.97 1.06
N GLY A 163 -35.17 -15.70 1.19
CA GLY A 163 -35.11 -14.80 0.05
C GLY A 163 -35.22 -13.32 0.41
N PHE A 164 -35.27 -12.48 -0.60
CA PHE A 164 -35.32 -11.01 -0.42
C PHE A 164 -36.75 -10.45 -0.28
N ASP A 165 -37.76 -11.17 -0.77
CA ASP A 165 -39.15 -10.68 -0.82
C ASP A 165 -39.97 -11.00 0.44
N LEU A 166 -39.40 -11.76 1.38
CA LEU A 166 -40.04 -12.16 2.64
C LEU A 166 -39.95 -11.04 3.71
N LYS A 167 -40.34 -9.81 3.34
CA LYS A 167 -40.21 -8.61 4.21
C LYS A 167 -40.99 -8.70 5.52
N SER A 168 -41.98 -9.59 5.60
CA SER A 168 -42.77 -9.86 6.81
C SER A 168 -42.11 -10.83 7.79
N ASP A 169 -41.06 -11.53 7.37
CA ASP A 169 -40.41 -12.59 8.14
C ASP A 169 -39.10 -12.11 8.80
N GLU A 170 -38.37 -13.03 9.45
CA GLU A 170 -37.18 -12.70 10.24
C GLU A 170 -36.02 -12.22 9.34
N TYR A 171 -35.47 -11.05 9.65
CA TYR A 171 -34.28 -10.52 8.99
C TYR A 171 -33.01 -11.25 9.45
N VAL A 172 -32.13 -11.60 8.51
CA VAL A 172 -30.88 -12.33 8.77
C VAL A 172 -29.67 -11.40 8.63
N SER A 173 -29.41 -10.91 7.42
CA SER A 173 -28.26 -10.06 7.10
C SER A 173 -28.44 -9.36 5.76
N ASP A 174 -27.60 -8.38 5.48
CA ASP A 174 -27.47 -7.81 4.14
C ASP A 174 -26.72 -8.78 3.22
N CYS A 175 -27.09 -8.82 1.95
CA CYS A 175 -26.57 -9.75 0.96
C CYS A 175 -26.71 -9.19 -0.47
N SER A 176 -25.98 -9.80 -1.39
CA SER A 176 -26.07 -9.54 -2.82
C SER A 176 -26.76 -10.67 -3.59
N GLU A 177 -27.18 -10.39 -4.81
CA GLU A 177 -27.79 -11.41 -5.71
C GLU A 177 -26.81 -12.53 -6.09
N LEU A 178 -25.51 -12.25 -6.04
CA LEU A 178 -24.45 -13.21 -6.39
C LEU A 178 -23.99 -14.04 -5.18
N ASP A 179 -24.41 -13.67 -3.97
CA ASP A 179 -24.03 -14.37 -2.76
C ASP A 179 -24.70 -15.74 -2.68
N ASN A 180 -24.05 -16.65 -1.95
CA ASN A 180 -24.66 -17.93 -1.60
C ASN A 180 -24.97 -17.91 -0.11
N VAL A 181 -26.00 -18.66 0.28
CA VAL A 181 -26.47 -18.78 1.65
C VAL A 181 -26.34 -20.23 2.08
N ILE A 182 -25.85 -20.43 3.30
CA ILE A 182 -25.82 -21.72 3.96
C ILE A 182 -27.05 -21.84 4.85
N VAL A 183 -27.72 -23.00 4.78
CA VAL A 183 -28.93 -23.31 5.55
C VAL A 183 -28.70 -24.60 6.31
N PHE A 184 -29.04 -24.59 7.60
CA PHE A 184 -29.05 -25.78 8.45
C PHE A 184 -30.47 -26.10 8.88
N LEU A 185 -30.88 -27.35 8.71
CA LEU A 185 -32.23 -27.83 9.00
C LEU A 185 -32.26 -28.71 10.25
N GLN A 186 -33.44 -28.80 10.87
CA GLN A 186 -33.63 -29.61 12.08
C GLN A 186 -33.46 -31.12 11.85
N ASN A 187 -33.65 -31.61 10.62
CA ASN A 187 -33.39 -33.00 10.22
C ASN A 187 -31.89 -33.35 10.12
N GLY A 188 -30.99 -32.42 10.50
CA GLY A 188 -29.55 -32.66 10.53
C GLY A 188 -28.88 -32.58 9.16
N THR A 189 -29.54 -32.00 8.15
CA THR A 189 -28.92 -31.68 6.87
C THR A 189 -28.56 -30.21 6.78
N TYR A 190 -27.62 -29.91 5.89
CA TYR A 190 -27.28 -28.56 5.48
C TYR A 190 -27.17 -28.48 3.96
N GLN A 191 -27.37 -27.28 3.41
CA GLN A 191 -27.14 -27.02 2.00
C GLN A 191 -26.64 -25.60 1.79
N VAL A 192 -25.94 -25.39 0.67
CA VAL A 192 -25.50 -24.07 0.21
C VAL A 192 -26.24 -23.78 -1.09
N THR A 193 -26.92 -22.64 -1.16
CA THR A 193 -27.79 -22.27 -2.27
C THR A 193 -27.57 -20.82 -2.68
N SER A 194 -27.83 -20.47 -3.95
CA SER A 194 -28.02 -19.08 -4.35
C SER A 194 -29.25 -18.47 -3.68
N ILE A 195 -29.27 -17.14 -3.58
CA ILE A 195 -30.40 -16.38 -3.03
C ILE A 195 -31.32 -15.95 -4.18
N ASP A 196 -32.60 -16.28 -4.08
CA ASP A 196 -33.65 -15.84 -5.02
C ASP A 196 -34.69 -14.95 -4.28
N SER A 197 -35.71 -14.48 -4.99
CA SER A 197 -36.82 -13.71 -4.41
C SER A 197 -37.50 -14.45 -3.24
N LYS A 198 -37.85 -15.72 -3.47
CA LYS A 198 -38.39 -16.65 -2.49
C LYS A 198 -38.05 -18.09 -2.90
N LYS A 199 -37.16 -18.74 -2.16
CA LYS A 199 -36.71 -20.12 -2.41
C LYS A 199 -37.06 -21.03 -1.24
N TYR A 200 -37.63 -22.20 -1.54
CA TYR A 200 -37.87 -23.23 -0.55
C TYR A 200 -36.60 -24.06 -0.33
N VAL A 201 -36.22 -24.23 0.93
CA VAL A 201 -34.99 -24.91 1.35
C VAL A 201 -35.21 -26.03 2.35
N GLY A 202 -36.47 -26.31 2.71
CA GLY A 202 -36.85 -27.33 3.69
C GLY A 202 -37.37 -26.73 4.99
N ASN A 203 -38.34 -27.42 5.60
CA ASN A 203 -39.01 -26.97 6.82
C ASN A 203 -38.08 -27.03 8.05
N ASN A 204 -38.41 -26.23 9.07
CA ASN A 204 -37.72 -26.17 10.36
C ASN A 204 -36.23 -25.81 10.22
N ILE A 205 -35.98 -24.62 9.67
CA ILE A 205 -34.65 -24.05 9.55
C ILE A 205 -34.14 -23.64 10.94
N LEU A 206 -32.93 -24.09 11.29
CA LEU A 206 -32.26 -23.74 12.54
C LEU A 206 -31.33 -22.54 12.39
N HIS A 207 -30.59 -22.47 11.29
CA HIS A 207 -29.64 -21.39 11.05
C HIS A 207 -29.51 -21.08 9.55
N VAL A 208 -29.38 -19.79 9.25
CA VAL A 208 -29.19 -19.24 7.90
C VAL A 208 -28.17 -18.12 7.99
N ALA A 209 -27.20 -18.11 7.08
CA ALA A 209 -26.24 -17.03 6.95
C ALA A 209 -25.70 -16.94 5.52
N VAL A 210 -25.20 -15.76 5.14
CA VAL A 210 -24.41 -15.60 3.93
C VAL A 210 -23.13 -16.44 4.06
N TRP A 211 -22.89 -17.30 3.08
CA TRP A 211 -21.80 -18.26 3.10
C TRP A 211 -20.59 -17.74 2.33
N LYS A 212 -19.45 -17.67 3.01
CA LYS A 212 -18.15 -17.38 2.42
C LYS A 212 -17.41 -18.68 2.16
N LYS A 213 -16.97 -18.87 0.93
CA LYS A 213 -16.17 -20.04 0.54
C LYS A 213 -14.77 -19.93 1.16
N ASN A 214 -14.20 -21.06 1.60
CA ASN A 214 -12.89 -21.14 2.25
C ASN A 214 -12.77 -20.34 3.56
N ASP A 215 -13.88 -20.11 4.28
CA ASP A 215 -13.84 -19.52 5.61
C ASP A 215 -13.66 -20.61 6.67
N ASP A 216 -12.40 -20.88 7.02
CA ASP A 216 -12.03 -21.90 8.02
C ASP A 216 -12.30 -21.44 9.46
N HIS A 217 -12.41 -20.13 9.68
CA HIS A 217 -12.66 -19.53 10.99
C HIS A 217 -14.14 -19.53 11.37
N MET A 218 -15.04 -19.61 10.40
CA MET A 218 -16.46 -19.83 10.65
C MET A 218 -16.69 -21.29 11.12
N VAL A 219 -16.74 -21.45 12.44
CA VAL A 219 -16.95 -22.75 13.10
C VAL A 219 -18.36 -22.86 13.63
N TYR A 220 -19.01 -23.97 13.33
CA TYR A 220 -20.32 -24.31 13.84
C TYR A 220 -20.18 -25.27 15.01
N ASN A 221 -20.73 -24.89 16.15
CA ASN A 221 -20.92 -25.79 17.28
C ASN A 221 -22.27 -26.47 17.11
N TYR A 222 -22.29 -27.79 17.18
CA TYR A 222 -23.45 -28.57 16.77
C TYR A 222 -23.73 -29.72 17.72
N VAL A 223 -24.96 -29.79 18.20
CA VAL A 223 -25.47 -30.91 19.01
C VAL A 223 -26.61 -31.57 18.26
N TYR A 224 -26.53 -32.88 18.12
CA TYR A 224 -27.57 -33.68 17.47
C TYR A 224 -27.88 -34.94 18.25
N LYS A 225 -29.12 -35.40 18.12
CA LYS A 225 -29.57 -36.71 18.59
C LYS A 225 -29.49 -37.70 17.43
N ASP A 226 -28.71 -38.75 17.62
CA ASP A 226 -28.62 -39.85 16.67
C ASP A 226 -29.88 -40.72 16.75
N SER A 227 -30.44 -41.07 15.59
CA SER A 227 -31.70 -41.84 15.51
C SER A 227 -31.53 -43.31 15.87
N ILE A 228 -30.34 -43.88 15.63
CA ILE A 228 -30.05 -45.29 15.88
C ILE A 228 -29.75 -45.53 17.36
N THR A 229 -28.76 -44.80 17.91
CA THR A 229 -28.35 -44.99 19.30
C THR A 229 -29.24 -44.26 20.31
N GLY A 230 -29.99 -43.24 19.87
CA GLY A 230 -30.78 -42.37 20.74
C GLY A 230 -29.94 -41.43 21.60
N TRP A 231 -28.60 -41.47 21.50
CA TRP A 231 -27.68 -40.62 22.24
C TRP A 231 -27.53 -39.27 21.57
N SER A 232 -27.19 -38.27 22.38
CA SER A 232 -26.83 -36.94 21.93
C SER A 232 -25.32 -36.85 21.74
N TYR A 233 -24.91 -36.35 20.59
CA TYR A 233 -23.53 -36.12 20.22
C TYR A 233 -23.28 -34.64 20.01
N VAL A 234 -22.03 -34.22 20.24
CA VAL A 234 -21.56 -32.86 20.07
C VAL A 234 -20.33 -32.84 19.16
N LYS A 235 -20.24 -31.83 18.29
CA LYS A 235 -19.06 -31.61 17.45
C LYS A 235 -18.91 -30.15 17.05
N ARG A 236 -17.69 -29.79 16.68
CA ARG A 236 -17.32 -28.50 16.08
C ARG A 236 -16.79 -28.76 14.68
N PHE A 237 -17.21 -27.97 13.69
CA PHE A 237 -16.77 -28.12 12.30
C PHE A 237 -16.89 -26.82 11.52
N SER A 238 -16.10 -26.67 10.46
CA SER A 238 -16.22 -25.60 9.47
C SER A 238 -16.79 -26.13 8.14
N VAL A 239 -17.40 -25.24 7.35
CA VAL A 239 -17.93 -25.56 6.01
C VAL A 239 -17.19 -24.73 4.97
N THR A 240 -16.00 -25.21 4.62
CA THR A 240 -15.05 -24.51 3.74
C THR A 240 -15.44 -24.62 2.26
N ALA A 241 -16.01 -25.76 1.87
CA ALA A 241 -16.46 -26.03 0.50
C ALA A 241 -17.77 -26.82 0.48
N ALA A 242 -18.65 -26.43 -0.44
CA ALA A 242 -19.89 -27.12 -0.76
C ALA A 242 -20.23 -26.92 -2.25
N ILE A 243 -20.79 -27.96 -2.87
CA ILE A 243 -21.45 -27.85 -4.19
C ILE A 243 -22.83 -27.22 -3.98
N LYS A 244 -23.18 -26.24 -4.82
CA LYS A 244 -24.46 -25.52 -4.78
C LYS A 244 -25.64 -26.49 -4.95
N ASP A 245 -26.72 -26.21 -4.22
CA ASP A 245 -28.00 -26.95 -4.23
C ASP A 245 -27.90 -28.44 -3.89
N ARG A 246 -26.72 -28.91 -3.45
CA ARG A 246 -26.55 -30.27 -2.95
C ARG A 246 -26.85 -30.30 -1.46
N ILE A 247 -27.70 -31.25 -1.06
CA ILE A 247 -28.02 -31.53 0.34
C ILE A 247 -26.94 -32.45 0.91
N TYR A 248 -26.42 -32.08 2.08
CA TYR A 248 -25.42 -32.86 2.81
C TYR A 248 -25.95 -33.22 4.20
N SER A 249 -25.69 -34.43 4.66
CA SER A 249 -25.98 -34.84 6.04
C SER A 249 -24.80 -34.50 6.97
N LEU A 250 -25.10 -33.93 8.13
CA LEU A 250 -24.14 -33.74 9.22
C LEU A 250 -23.97 -35.00 10.07
N THR A 251 -24.70 -36.07 9.77
CA THR A 251 -24.64 -37.32 10.53
C THR A 251 -24.31 -38.47 9.59
N LYS A 252 -23.62 -39.51 10.09
CA LYS A 252 -23.24 -40.67 9.27
C LYS A 252 -24.43 -41.52 8.81
N ASN A 253 -25.60 -41.33 9.42
CA ASN A 253 -26.76 -42.17 9.25
C ASN A 253 -27.83 -41.41 8.43
N GLU A 254 -28.49 -42.14 7.53
CA GLU A 254 -29.54 -41.61 6.64
C GLU A 254 -30.66 -40.91 7.45
N ASP A 255 -30.75 -39.59 7.23
CA ASP A 255 -31.90 -38.67 7.32
C ASP A 255 -32.87 -38.68 8.52
N LYS A 256 -32.55 -39.34 9.63
CA LYS A 256 -33.45 -39.35 10.82
C LYS A 256 -32.87 -38.74 12.09
N SER A 257 -31.60 -38.33 12.07
CA SER A 257 -31.00 -37.64 13.23
C SER A 257 -31.63 -36.25 13.40
N LYS A 258 -31.81 -35.82 14.64
CA LYS A 258 -32.43 -34.51 14.93
C LYS A 258 -31.38 -33.55 15.47
N ALA A 259 -31.19 -32.43 14.81
CA ALA A 259 -30.40 -31.32 15.32
C ALA A 259 -31.09 -30.70 16.54
N LEU A 260 -30.36 -30.56 17.64
CA LEU A 260 -30.86 -30.01 18.90
C LEU A 260 -30.36 -28.58 19.14
N TYR A 261 -29.13 -28.29 18.72
CA TYR A 261 -28.49 -27.00 18.93
C TYR A 261 -27.48 -26.74 17.83
N ILE A 262 -27.44 -25.50 17.33
CA ILE A 262 -26.42 -25.01 16.42
C ILE A 262 -26.14 -23.55 16.71
N THR A 263 -24.87 -23.18 16.75
CA THR A 263 -24.40 -21.78 16.77
C THR A 263 -23.32 -21.60 15.72
N ALA A 264 -23.30 -20.40 15.13
CA ALA A 264 -22.31 -20.00 14.15
C ALA A 264 -21.34 -19.02 14.82
N ASN A 265 -20.05 -19.36 14.80
CA ASN A 265 -18.99 -18.64 15.49
C ASN A 265 -17.97 -18.15 14.45
N PRO A 266 -18.08 -16.91 13.94
CA PRO A 266 -17.26 -16.38 12.84
C PRO A 266 -15.76 -16.33 13.11
N ASN A 267 -15.37 -16.27 14.39
CA ASN A 267 -13.98 -16.29 14.83
C ASN A 267 -13.71 -17.52 15.69
N SER A 268 -14.37 -18.65 15.40
CA SER A 268 -14.13 -19.91 16.08
C SER A 268 -14.29 -19.86 17.59
N GLU A 269 -15.15 -18.97 18.07
CA GLU A 269 -15.41 -18.79 19.49
C GLU A 269 -15.85 -20.12 20.14
N SER A 270 -15.28 -20.42 21.31
CA SER A 270 -15.83 -21.45 22.19
C SER A 270 -17.08 -20.92 22.88
N GLU A 271 -17.89 -21.81 23.43
CA GLU A 271 -19.05 -21.44 24.24
C GLU A 271 -19.25 -22.45 25.35
N ILE A 272 -19.83 -21.99 26.44
CA ILE A 272 -20.29 -22.85 27.54
C ILE A 272 -21.80 -22.91 27.47
N VAL A 273 -22.34 -24.12 27.43
CA VAL A 273 -23.79 -24.37 27.37
C VAL A 273 -24.28 -25.15 28.57
N SER A 274 -25.46 -24.78 29.06
CA SER A 274 -26.25 -25.60 29.98
C SER A 274 -27.17 -26.55 29.21
N ILE A 275 -27.25 -27.78 29.70
CA ILE A 275 -28.00 -28.88 29.11
C ILE A 275 -28.95 -29.41 30.18
N ASP A 276 -30.23 -29.20 29.95
CA ASP A 276 -31.30 -29.74 30.78
C ASP A 276 -31.76 -31.07 30.20
N LEU A 277 -31.62 -32.15 30.98
CA LEU A 277 -32.13 -33.47 30.62
C LEU A 277 -33.66 -33.55 30.84
N ASP A 278 -34.33 -34.41 30.06
CA ASP A 278 -35.75 -34.69 30.25
C ASP A 278 -36.02 -35.22 31.66
N SER A 279 -37.13 -34.79 32.27
CA SER A 279 -37.53 -35.20 33.62
C SER A 279 -37.74 -36.71 33.72
N ARG A 280 -38.04 -37.38 32.61
CA ARG A 280 -38.18 -38.84 32.50
C ARG A 280 -36.84 -39.59 32.55
N SER A 281 -35.71 -38.88 32.51
CA SER A 281 -34.38 -39.51 32.57
C SER A 281 -34.09 -40.05 33.97
N LYS A 282 -33.41 -41.21 34.02
CA LYS A 282 -32.91 -41.83 35.26
C LYS A 282 -31.57 -41.22 35.73
N ALA A 283 -31.19 -40.07 35.18
CA ALA A 283 -29.92 -39.43 35.48
C ALA A 283 -29.94 -38.85 36.91
N ARG A 284 -28.84 -39.03 37.65
CA ARG A 284 -28.67 -38.47 39.01
C ARG A 284 -28.54 -36.94 38.99
N ILE A 285 -27.81 -36.42 37.99
CA ILE A 285 -27.64 -34.99 37.73
C ILE A 285 -28.42 -34.66 36.46
N ARG A 286 -29.33 -33.70 36.54
CA ARG A 286 -30.26 -33.35 35.45
C ARG A 286 -29.84 -32.13 34.64
N ASN A 287 -29.03 -31.26 35.23
CA ASN A 287 -28.48 -30.09 34.57
C ASN A 287 -26.98 -30.29 34.43
N LEU A 288 -26.48 -30.25 33.20
CA LEU A 288 -25.08 -30.45 32.87
C LEU A 288 -24.57 -29.18 32.21
N THR A 289 -23.33 -28.80 32.51
CA THR A 289 -22.65 -27.73 31.79
C THR A 289 -21.62 -28.37 30.86
N TYR A 290 -21.52 -27.90 29.62
CA TYR A 290 -20.57 -28.39 28.64
C TYR A 290 -19.79 -27.24 28.01
N ASP A 291 -18.47 -27.35 28.02
CA ASP A 291 -17.58 -26.39 27.41
C ASP A 291 -17.09 -26.88 26.05
N PHE A 292 -17.44 -26.15 25.00
CA PHE A 292 -17.02 -26.44 23.62
C PHE A 292 -15.53 -26.20 23.38
N SER A 293 -14.82 -25.47 24.25
CA SER A 293 -13.37 -25.28 24.15
C SER A 293 -12.60 -26.61 24.16
N THR A 294 -13.15 -27.62 24.85
CA THR A 294 -12.57 -28.97 24.99
C THR A 294 -12.65 -29.82 23.72
N LEU A 295 -13.36 -29.35 22.70
CA LEU A 295 -13.52 -30.07 21.44
C LEU A 295 -12.64 -29.49 20.34
N ASP A 296 -11.90 -30.39 19.70
CA ASP A 296 -11.23 -30.10 18.43
C ASP A 296 -12.24 -29.87 17.31
N ILE A 297 -11.85 -29.04 16.35
CA ILE A 297 -12.61 -28.79 15.12
C ILE A 297 -12.40 -30.00 14.20
N LYS A 298 -13.46 -30.77 13.98
CA LYS A 298 -13.46 -31.98 13.16
C LYS A 298 -14.00 -31.69 11.76
N ASN A 299 -13.80 -32.64 10.85
CA ASN A 299 -14.46 -32.60 9.54
C ASN A 299 -15.98 -32.70 9.68
N LYS A 300 -16.74 -32.01 8.82
CA LYS A 300 -18.20 -31.95 8.83
C LYS A 300 -18.90 -33.32 8.76
N THR A 301 -18.27 -34.33 8.17
CA THR A 301 -18.80 -35.72 8.08
C THR A 301 -18.38 -36.61 9.26
N SER A 302 -17.49 -36.14 10.13
CA SER A 302 -17.02 -36.90 11.29
C SER A 302 -18.13 -37.07 12.33
N LYS A 303 -18.09 -38.21 13.01
CA LYS A 303 -18.97 -38.50 14.16
C LYS A 303 -18.56 -37.62 15.33
N GLY A 304 -19.55 -37.03 16.01
CA GLY A 304 -19.31 -36.23 17.21
C GLY A 304 -18.91 -37.06 18.43
N ASN A 305 -18.49 -36.36 19.49
CA ASN A 305 -18.26 -36.96 20.81
C ASN A 305 -19.60 -37.14 21.52
N ILE A 306 -19.70 -38.11 22.44
CA ILE A 306 -20.93 -38.35 23.19
C ILE A 306 -21.11 -37.20 24.19
N LEU A 307 -22.22 -36.48 24.07
CA LEU A 307 -22.61 -35.45 25.03
C LEU A 307 -23.42 -36.06 26.18
N SER A 308 -24.45 -36.84 25.84
CA SER A 308 -25.28 -37.52 26.83
C SER A 308 -25.95 -38.75 26.24
N LYS A 309 -26.08 -39.80 27.05
CA LYS A 309 -26.87 -41.00 26.73
C LYS A 309 -28.37 -40.82 27.03
N TYR A 310 -28.71 -39.77 27.78
CA TYR A 310 -30.08 -39.47 28.19
C TYR A 310 -30.72 -38.42 27.27
N PRO A 311 -32.07 -38.44 27.12
CA PRO A 311 -32.76 -37.45 26.29
C PRO A 311 -32.60 -36.04 26.86
N ILE A 312 -32.21 -35.11 25.99
CA ILE A 312 -32.07 -33.68 26.29
C ILE A 312 -33.40 -32.98 26.05
N LYS A 313 -33.82 -32.15 27.02
CA LYS A 313 -35.02 -31.30 26.94
C LYS A 313 -34.68 -29.94 26.32
N LYS A 314 -33.61 -29.28 26.79
CA LYS A 314 -33.22 -27.94 26.36
C LYS A 314 -31.71 -27.77 26.44
N ILE A 315 -31.16 -26.97 25.52
CA ILE A 315 -29.79 -26.47 25.56
C ILE A 315 -29.87 -24.95 25.57
N ALA A 316 -29.15 -24.30 26.47
CA ALA A 316 -29.07 -22.85 26.57
C ALA A 316 -27.62 -22.38 26.64
N LEU A 317 -27.32 -21.26 25.99
CA LEU A 317 -26.02 -20.62 26.05
C LEU A 317 -25.83 -19.97 27.42
N GLU A 318 -24.75 -20.30 28.14
CA GLU A 318 -24.38 -19.64 29.40
C GLU A 318 -23.40 -18.49 29.16
N SER A 319 -22.30 -18.76 28.46
CA SER A 319 -21.29 -17.74 28.14
C SER A 319 -20.61 -18.02 26.79
N LYS A 320 -20.23 -16.94 26.09
CA LYS A 320 -19.33 -17.02 24.95
C LYS A 320 -17.88 -16.96 25.43
N GLY A 321 -17.05 -17.85 24.94
CA GLY A 321 -15.61 -17.89 25.19
C GLY A 321 -14.81 -17.24 24.07
N GLU A 322 -13.49 -17.38 24.16
CA GLU A 322 -12.53 -16.82 23.20
C GLU A 322 -12.39 -17.68 21.94
N SER A 323 -11.73 -17.14 20.91
CA SER A 323 -11.41 -17.88 19.68
C SER A 323 -10.50 -19.07 19.97
N THR A 324 -10.91 -20.28 19.55
CA THR A 324 -10.05 -21.47 19.71
C THR A 324 -9.00 -21.63 18.61
N LEU A 325 -9.09 -20.87 17.52
CA LEU A 325 -8.11 -20.84 16.42
C LEU A 325 -7.14 -19.65 16.52
N GLY A 326 -7.33 -18.78 17.51
CA GLY A 326 -6.59 -17.52 17.67
C GLY A 326 -7.14 -16.40 16.76
N GLY A 327 -6.38 -15.31 16.67
CA GLY A 327 -6.76 -14.14 15.85
C GLY A 327 -6.58 -14.36 14.34
N LYS A 328 -7.20 -13.52 13.52
CA LYS A 328 -7.03 -13.47 12.06
C LYS A 328 -5.95 -12.49 11.68
N ASP A 329 -5.09 -12.89 10.77
CA ASP A 329 -4.09 -12.00 10.19
C ASP A 329 -4.75 -10.94 9.32
N LEU A 330 -4.44 -9.67 9.55
CA LEU A 330 -5.07 -8.53 8.86
C LEU A 330 -4.04 -7.77 8.03
N TRP A 331 -4.44 -7.37 6.82
CA TRP A 331 -3.64 -6.54 5.92
C TRP A 331 -4.40 -5.30 5.49
N ILE A 332 -3.65 -4.24 5.15
CA ILE A 332 -4.15 -3.05 4.46
C ILE A 332 -3.62 -3.03 3.03
N ASP A 333 -4.52 -3.05 2.06
CA ASP A 333 -4.15 -2.81 0.66
C ASP A 333 -3.82 -1.33 0.48
N GLU A 334 -2.54 -1.04 0.24
CA GLU A 334 -2.06 0.34 0.14
C GLU A 334 -2.50 1.06 -1.14
N THR A 335 -2.97 0.31 -2.15
CA THR A 335 -3.43 0.88 -3.42
C THR A 335 -4.88 1.34 -3.34
N VAL A 336 -5.73 0.55 -2.67
CA VAL A 336 -7.17 0.84 -2.54
C VAL A 336 -7.49 1.56 -1.23
N GLY A 337 -6.70 1.31 -0.19
CA GLY A 337 -6.94 1.74 1.18
C GLY A 337 -8.00 0.90 1.88
N LYS A 338 -8.04 -0.41 1.67
CA LYS A 338 -9.04 -1.30 2.31
C LYS A 338 -8.39 -2.43 3.08
N LEU A 339 -8.99 -2.77 4.22
CA LEU A 339 -8.59 -3.90 5.03
C LEU A 339 -8.99 -5.22 4.35
N ASN A 340 -8.17 -6.25 4.51
CA ASN A 340 -8.44 -7.58 3.98
C ASN A 340 -7.77 -8.68 4.83
N PHE A 341 -8.27 -9.91 4.67
CA PHE A 341 -7.72 -11.13 5.27
C PHE A 341 -7.01 -12.02 4.22
N GLU A 342 -6.69 -11.48 3.04
CA GLU A 342 -6.25 -12.25 1.86
C GLU A 342 -4.75 -12.07 1.54
N GLU A 343 -3.93 -11.73 2.55
CA GLU A 343 -2.49 -11.51 2.40
C GLU A 343 -2.11 -10.40 1.40
N ARG A 344 -3.01 -9.43 1.15
CA ARG A 344 -2.76 -8.35 0.17
C ARG A 344 -2.37 -7.04 0.85
N GLY A 345 -1.17 -6.56 0.53
CA GLY A 345 -0.66 -5.27 0.98
C GLY A 345 0.18 -5.36 2.25
N ARG A 346 0.16 -4.32 3.09
CA ARG A 346 0.97 -4.25 4.30
C ARG A 346 0.30 -5.00 5.45
N TYR A 347 1.04 -5.89 6.10
CA TYR A 347 0.56 -6.63 7.27
C TYR A 347 0.39 -5.70 8.47
N LEU A 348 -0.76 -5.80 9.15
CA LEU A 348 -1.09 -5.01 10.35
C LEU A 348 -0.96 -5.80 11.65
N GLY A 349 -0.88 -7.13 11.57
CA GLY A 349 -0.83 -8.01 12.73
C GLY A 349 -1.97 -9.02 12.77
N LYS A 350 -1.98 -9.82 13.83
CA LYS A 350 -3.01 -10.83 14.13
C LYS A 350 -4.05 -10.25 15.08
N PHE A 351 -5.33 -10.29 14.70
CA PHE A 351 -6.44 -9.63 15.40
C PHE A 351 -7.47 -10.63 15.92
N ASN A 352 -7.76 -10.55 17.22
CA ASN A 352 -8.88 -11.22 17.88
C ASN A 352 -10.16 -10.38 17.78
N SER A 353 -11.29 -10.94 18.23
CA SER A 353 -12.61 -10.26 18.19
C SER A 353 -12.65 -8.91 18.94
N ASN A 354 -11.77 -8.70 19.92
CA ASN A 354 -11.72 -7.50 20.76
C ASN A 354 -10.54 -6.58 20.41
N ASP A 355 -9.77 -6.89 19.37
CA ASP A 355 -8.63 -6.08 18.99
C ASP A 355 -9.07 -4.92 18.09
N TYR A 356 -8.41 -3.77 18.24
CA TYR A 356 -8.70 -2.54 17.50
C TYR A 356 -7.50 -2.07 16.69
N ILE A 357 -7.72 -1.12 15.78
CA ILE A 357 -6.67 -0.49 14.99
C ILE A 357 -6.46 0.93 15.48
N LEU A 358 -5.21 1.32 15.71
CA LEU A 358 -4.85 2.71 15.94
C LEU A 358 -4.62 3.39 14.59
N CYS A 359 -5.33 4.48 14.36
CA CYS A 359 -5.14 5.35 13.19
C CYS A 359 -4.75 6.74 13.66
N VAL A 360 -3.57 7.21 13.25
CA VAL A 360 -3.07 8.58 13.50
C VAL A 360 -2.95 9.30 12.16
N LYS A 361 -3.53 10.49 12.07
CA LYS A 361 -3.61 11.26 10.82
C LYS A 361 -2.70 12.49 10.81
N ASN A 362 -2.43 12.99 9.60
CA ASN A 362 -1.63 14.20 9.34
C ASN A 362 -2.19 15.46 9.98
N ASN A 363 -3.51 15.53 10.24
CA ASN A 363 -4.18 16.63 10.92
C ASN A 363 -4.06 16.56 12.46
N CYS A 364 -3.09 15.82 13.00
CA CYS A 364 -2.87 15.68 14.44
C CYS A 364 -4.08 15.11 15.20
N SER A 365 -4.78 14.17 14.58
CA SER A 365 -5.82 13.40 15.24
C SER A 365 -5.44 11.92 15.35
N TYR A 366 -6.02 11.25 16.35
CA TYR A 366 -6.00 9.80 16.46
C TYR A 366 -7.43 9.26 16.59
N SER A 367 -7.61 8.00 16.22
CA SER A 367 -8.85 7.24 16.45
C SER A 367 -8.50 5.77 16.67
N VAL A 368 -9.18 5.14 17.63
CA VAL A 368 -9.16 3.69 17.81
C VAL A 368 -10.36 3.12 17.05
N LEU A 369 -10.11 2.28 16.07
CA LEU A 369 -11.08 1.83 15.09
C LEU A 369 -11.42 0.35 15.25
N SER A 370 -12.71 0.02 15.08
CA SER A 370 -13.14 -1.36 14.90
C SER A 370 -12.73 -1.89 13.52
N ILE A 371 -12.60 -3.20 13.38
CA ILE A 371 -12.19 -3.82 12.11
C ILE A 371 -13.39 -3.88 11.18
N ASP A 372 -13.44 -2.99 10.19
CA ASP A 372 -14.42 -3.02 9.10
C ASP A 372 -13.71 -3.13 7.73
N LEU A 373 -13.91 -4.25 7.04
CA LEU A 373 -13.36 -4.49 5.69
C LEU A 373 -13.96 -3.56 4.62
N ASN A 374 -15.13 -2.98 4.89
CA ASN A 374 -15.76 -2.03 3.98
C ASN A 374 -15.19 -0.62 4.12
N GLN A 375 -14.57 -0.31 5.26
CA GLN A 375 -13.98 0.99 5.52
C GLN A 375 -12.84 1.28 4.54
N ARG A 376 -12.87 2.48 3.96
CA ARG A 376 -11.82 2.96 3.05
C ARG A 376 -10.96 4.02 3.73
N PHE A 377 -9.67 3.75 3.83
CA PHE A 377 -8.64 4.59 4.39
C PHE A 377 -8.01 5.46 3.31
N LYS A 378 -7.94 6.77 3.57
CA LYS A 378 -7.16 7.71 2.76
C LYS A 378 -5.72 7.69 3.26
N LEU A 379 -4.91 6.78 2.72
CA LEU A 379 -3.56 6.54 3.24
C LEU A 379 -2.65 7.78 3.18
N ASN A 380 -2.86 8.68 2.21
CA ASN A 380 -2.15 9.96 2.13
C ASN A 380 -2.42 10.88 3.34
N ASP A 381 -3.53 10.69 4.05
CA ASP A 381 -3.91 11.47 5.23
C ASP A 381 -3.48 10.78 6.53
N ILE A 382 -2.95 9.56 6.47
CA ILE A 382 -2.66 8.70 7.61
C ILE A 382 -1.15 8.56 7.78
N LEU A 383 -0.67 8.77 9.00
CA LEU A 383 0.73 8.59 9.40
C LEU A 383 0.97 7.21 9.99
N ILE A 384 0.09 6.77 10.88
CA ILE A 384 0.22 5.50 11.59
C ILE A 384 -1.09 4.75 11.42
N LEU A 385 -0.99 3.50 10.99
CA LEU A 385 -2.10 2.56 10.91
C LEU A 385 -1.57 1.20 11.34
N GLU A 386 -1.82 0.81 12.58
CA GLU A 386 -1.26 -0.38 13.23
C GLU A 386 -2.25 -0.95 14.25
N LYS A 387 -1.99 -2.16 14.76
CA LYS A 387 -2.77 -2.74 15.85
C LYS A 387 -2.72 -1.85 17.08
N PHE A 388 -3.86 -1.58 17.69
CA PHE A 388 -3.95 -0.79 18.91
C PHE A 388 -3.49 -1.60 20.12
N ASP A 389 -2.57 -1.03 20.87
CA ASP A 389 -2.14 -1.51 22.18
C ASP A 389 -2.34 -0.37 23.19
N PRO A 390 -3.13 -0.58 24.27
CA PRO A 390 -3.33 0.44 25.31
C PRO A 390 -2.05 0.91 25.99
N ASP A 391 -1.01 0.08 26.02
CA ASP A 391 0.26 0.39 26.69
C ASP A 391 1.21 1.18 25.77
N ASN A 392 0.91 1.29 24.47
CA ASN A 392 1.74 2.04 23.54
C ASN A 392 1.66 3.55 23.79
N ILE A 393 2.84 4.18 23.77
CA ILE A 393 3.00 5.62 23.94
C ILE A 393 3.10 6.27 22.56
N LEU A 394 2.18 7.16 22.23
CA LEU A 394 2.27 7.97 21.03
C LEU A 394 3.23 9.14 21.28
N SER A 395 4.36 9.10 20.58
CA SER A 395 5.43 10.09 20.62
C SER A 395 5.41 10.93 19.34
N CYS A 396 5.39 12.25 19.46
CA CYS A 396 5.40 13.14 18.30
C CYS A 396 6.23 14.40 18.48
N MET A 397 6.78 14.89 17.36
CA MET A 397 7.45 16.19 17.26
C MET A 397 6.61 17.10 16.37
N TYR A 398 6.37 18.33 16.82
CA TYR A 398 5.61 19.32 16.05
C TYR A 398 6.20 20.72 16.18
N TYR A 399 5.95 21.54 15.15
CA TYR A 399 6.31 22.95 15.11
C TYR A 399 5.09 23.82 15.37
N ASN A 400 5.21 24.74 16.32
CA ASN A 400 4.20 25.75 16.59
C ASN A 400 4.61 27.06 15.92
N THR A 401 3.88 27.50 14.90
CA THR A 401 4.18 28.70 14.11
C THR A 401 3.95 30.00 14.89
N ILE A 402 3.06 30.00 15.88
CA ILE A 402 2.80 31.16 16.76
C ILE A 402 4.00 31.40 17.67
N SER A 403 4.41 30.37 18.42
CA SER A 403 5.56 30.49 19.33
C SER A 403 6.91 30.38 18.63
N LYS A 404 6.93 29.94 17.36
CA LYS A 404 8.11 29.67 16.53
C LYS A 404 9.09 28.67 17.18
N ASN A 405 8.56 27.68 17.87
CA ASN A 405 9.34 26.64 18.55
C ASN A 405 8.88 25.25 18.16
N ASN A 406 9.79 24.28 18.25
CA ASN A 406 9.48 22.86 18.14
C ASN A 406 9.24 22.28 19.54
N TYR A 407 8.34 21.31 19.62
CA TYR A 407 8.02 20.59 20.85
C TYR A 407 8.03 19.09 20.57
N ILE A 408 8.38 18.31 21.59
CA ILE A 408 8.20 16.86 21.62
C ILE A 408 7.17 16.53 22.69
N LYS A 409 6.25 15.63 22.37
CA LYS A 409 5.13 15.24 23.22
C LYS A 409 4.99 13.72 23.20
N ARG A 410 4.75 13.14 24.37
CA ARG A 410 4.51 11.71 24.57
C ARG A 410 3.24 11.53 25.39
N PHE A 411 2.34 10.65 24.98
CA PHE A 411 1.08 10.39 25.68
C PHE A 411 0.51 9.02 25.35
N ASN A 412 -0.25 8.44 26.29
CA ASN A 412 -1.01 7.23 26.04
C ASN A 412 -2.30 7.55 25.29
N VAL A 413 -2.69 6.66 24.39
CA VAL A 413 -3.95 6.77 23.67
C VAL A 413 -5.09 6.32 24.58
N GLU A 414 -5.67 7.28 25.29
CA GLU A 414 -6.77 7.05 26.22
C GLU A 414 -8.10 7.37 25.52
N THR A 415 -8.89 6.35 25.17
CA THR A 415 -10.27 6.54 24.69
C THR A 415 -11.19 5.42 25.13
N SER A 416 -12.37 5.78 25.62
CA SER A 416 -13.48 4.85 25.88
C SER A 416 -14.47 4.75 24.72
N THR A 417 -14.33 5.62 23.71
CA THR A 417 -15.21 5.64 22.53
C THR A 417 -14.44 5.23 21.28
N ILE A 418 -14.81 4.08 20.74
CA ILE A 418 -14.28 3.51 19.50
C ILE A 418 -14.90 4.26 18.30
N ASP A 419 -14.20 4.28 17.16
CA ASP A 419 -14.63 4.90 15.90
C ASP A 419 -14.85 6.42 15.97
N LYS A 420 -14.33 7.06 17.02
CA LYS A 420 -14.36 8.51 17.20
C LYS A 420 -12.96 9.10 17.04
N GLU A 421 -12.90 10.24 16.36
CA GLU A 421 -11.67 10.99 16.12
C GLU A 421 -11.42 12.02 17.24
N PHE A 422 -10.18 12.04 17.75
CA PHE A 422 -9.71 12.94 18.79
C PHE A 422 -8.52 13.74 18.30
N ILE A 423 -8.59 15.07 18.42
CA ILE A 423 -7.53 15.98 17.97
C ILE A 423 -6.59 16.28 19.12
N PHE A 424 -5.36 15.76 19.08
CA PHE A 424 -4.38 15.93 20.17
C PHE A 424 -3.46 17.14 19.99
N LEU A 425 -3.47 17.78 18.82
CA LEU A 425 -2.95 19.13 18.58
C LEU A 425 -3.94 19.86 17.68
N GLU A 426 -4.43 21.03 18.10
CA GLU A 426 -5.35 21.82 17.26
C GLU A 426 -4.68 22.19 15.93
N SER A 427 -5.16 21.57 14.86
CA SER A 427 -4.66 21.72 13.49
C SER A 427 -5.17 23.00 12.82
N ASN A 428 -5.13 24.12 13.54
CA ASN A 428 -5.18 25.41 12.85
C ASN A 428 -3.81 25.57 12.14
N ASP A 429 -3.67 26.48 11.17
CA ASP A 429 -2.40 26.80 10.47
C ASP A 429 -1.21 27.14 11.41
N SER A 430 -1.46 27.15 12.73
CA SER A 430 -0.53 27.32 13.82
C SER A 430 0.33 26.10 14.17
N MET A 431 -0.11 24.86 13.92
CA MET A 431 0.59 23.65 14.38
C MET A 431 0.90 22.70 13.23
N LYS A 432 2.17 22.37 13.04
CA LYS A 432 2.63 21.46 11.99
C LYS A 432 3.30 20.23 12.60
N LEU A 433 2.68 19.06 12.44
CA LEU A 433 3.28 17.78 12.81
C LEU A 433 4.51 17.51 11.94
N LEU A 434 5.61 17.10 12.56
CA LEU A 434 6.88 16.80 11.89
C LEU A 434 7.18 15.30 11.91
N LEU A 435 7.04 14.67 13.07
CA LEU A 435 7.25 13.24 13.29
C LEU A 435 6.16 12.69 14.22
N ALA A 436 5.76 11.44 14.03
CA ALA A 436 4.92 10.70 14.96
C ALA A 436 5.29 9.20 14.91
N THR A 437 5.33 8.55 16.06
CA THR A 437 5.58 7.11 16.19
C THR A 437 4.95 6.57 17.46
N VAL A 438 4.63 5.28 17.46
CA VAL A 438 4.19 4.52 18.64
C VAL A 438 5.28 3.55 19.13
N GLN A 439 6.45 3.57 18.49
CA GLN A 439 7.60 2.77 18.90
C GLN A 439 8.26 3.40 20.14
N ASN A 440 8.66 2.55 21.07
CA ASN A 440 9.48 2.91 22.22
C ASN A 440 10.96 2.97 21.83
N ASP A 441 11.81 3.57 22.68
CA ASP A 441 13.26 3.62 22.49
C ASP A 441 13.67 4.23 21.13
N VAL A 442 13.05 5.37 20.79
CA VAL A 442 13.29 6.08 19.54
C VAL A 442 14.10 7.35 19.72
N ILE A 443 14.94 7.63 18.74
CA ILE A 443 15.71 8.86 18.61
C ILE A 443 15.09 9.71 17.51
N PHE A 444 14.75 10.96 17.84
CA PHE A 444 14.38 11.95 16.84
C PHE A 444 15.62 12.67 16.34
N LYS A 445 15.87 12.54 15.04
CA LYS A 445 17.04 13.07 14.34
C LYS A 445 16.64 14.21 13.42
N PHE A 446 17.41 15.29 13.43
CA PHE A 446 17.22 16.39 12.47
C PHE A 446 18.52 17.12 12.14
N ASN A 447 18.55 17.71 10.94
CA ASN A 447 19.62 18.58 10.50
C ASN A 447 19.39 20.02 10.99
N TYR A 448 20.46 20.74 11.30
CA TYR A 448 20.45 22.17 11.59
C TYR A 448 21.74 22.86 11.12
N HIS A 449 21.73 24.19 11.08
CA HIS A 449 22.91 24.99 10.75
C HIS A 449 23.54 25.58 12.02
N SER A 450 24.85 25.42 12.16
CA SER A 450 25.62 26.04 13.23
C SER A 450 25.68 27.57 13.06
N LYS A 451 26.18 28.29 14.07
CA LYS A 451 26.41 29.74 13.98
C LYS A 451 27.39 30.10 12.85
N SER A 452 28.32 29.20 12.51
CA SER A 452 29.26 29.35 11.39
C SER A 452 28.71 28.91 10.03
N GLY A 453 27.45 28.46 9.96
CA GLY A 453 26.77 28.10 8.71
C GLY A 453 26.97 26.65 8.25
N SER A 454 27.77 25.85 8.95
CA SER A 454 27.95 24.42 8.65
C SER A 454 26.70 23.61 9.01
N LYS A 455 26.29 22.67 8.15
CA LYS A 455 25.22 21.71 8.43
C LYS A 455 25.69 20.71 9.50
N LYS A 456 24.90 20.51 10.55
CA LYS A 456 25.13 19.57 11.65
C LYS A 456 23.87 18.74 11.89
N ILE A 457 24.04 17.60 12.55
CA ILE A 457 22.97 16.68 12.94
C ILE A 457 22.75 16.82 14.45
N LYS A 458 21.49 16.77 14.88
CA LYS A 458 21.10 16.64 16.28
C LYS A 458 20.23 15.41 16.44
N GLU A 459 20.50 14.67 17.49
CA GLU A 459 19.75 13.50 17.93
C GLU A 459 19.21 13.79 19.34
N ILE A 460 17.94 13.44 19.54
CA ILE A 460 17.24 13.57 20.81
C ILE A 460 16.63 12.20 21.12
N ASP A 461 17.09 11.57 22.20
CA ASP A 461 16.39 10.44 22.79
C ASP A 461 15.05 10.94 23.32
N VAL A 462 13.96 10.40 22.77
CA VAL A 462 12.61 10.88 23.04
C VAL A 462 12.20 10.53 24.48
N ASP A 463 12.63 9.38 24.97
CA ASP A 463 12.21 8.82 26.24
C ASP A 463 12.85 9.56 27.40
N ASP A 464 14.14 9.90 27.26
CA ASP A 464 14.88 10.74 28.21
C ASP A 464 14.46 12.22 28.17
N PHE A 465 13.93 12.70 27.03
CA PHE A 465 13.65 14.13 26.85
C PHE A 465 12.29 14.56 27.41
N VAL A 466 11.28 13.69 27.39
CA VAL A 466 9.90 14.00 27.84
C VAL A 466 9.31 12.81 28.56
N ASP A 467 8.72 13.02 29.73
CA ASP A 467 7.88 12.00 30.37
C ASP A 467 6.53 11.85 29.64
N VAL A 468 5.88 10.71 29.84
CA VAL A 468 4.51 10.49 29.37
C VAL A 468 3.57 11.48 30.07
N LYS A 469 2.87 12.29 29.27
CA LYS A 469 1.91 13.30 29.74
C LYS A 469 0.52 12.97 29.19
N GLY A 470 -0.50 13.69 29.69
CA GLY A 470 -1.85 13.58 29.13
C GLY A 470 -1.91 14.06 27.67
N TRP A 471 -2.81 13.47 26.87
CA TRP A 471 -2.95 13.74 25.43
C TRP A 471 -3.32 15.18 25.08
N LYS A 472 -3.78 16.02 26.03
CA LYS A 472 -4.01 17.47 25.83
C LYS A 472 -2.81 18.35 26.17
N SER A 473 -1.73 17.78 26.70
CA SER A 473 -0.53 18.55 27.09
C SER A 473 0.23 19.10 25.89
N ILE A 474 1.03 20.14 26.10
CA ILE A 474 1.85 20.78 25.06
C ILE A 474 3.14 19.99 24.79
N GLY A 475 3.65 19.22 25.77
CA GLY A 475 4.96 18.56 25.69
C GLY A 475 6.12 19.46 26.12
N ASN A 476 7.36 19.03 25.85
CA ASN A 476 8.57 19.77 26.20
C ASN A 476 9.13 20.52 24.98
N LYS A 477 9.60 21.75 25.22
CA LYS A 477 10.16 22.62 24.19
C LYS A 477 11.55 22.15 23.78
N VAL A 478 11.75 21.89 22.49
CA VAL A 478 13.06 21.58 21.91
C VAL A 478 13.88 22.87 21.83
N PRO A 479 15.19 22.84 22.18
CA PRO A 479 16.07 23.98 22.00
C PRO A 479 16.03 24.51 20.56
N SER A 480 16.10 25.84 20.39
CA SER A 480 15.99 26.45 19.07
C SER A 480 17.29 26.28 18.28
N TYR A 481 17.19 25.71 17.08
CA TYR A 481 18.31 25.57 16.13
C TYR A 481 17.99 26.25 14.80
N LYS A 482 19.01 26.81 14.14
CA LYS A 482 18.85 27.56 12.89
C LYS A 482 18.61 26.59 11.72
N ARG A 483 17.58 26.84 10.90
CA ARG A 483 17.26 26.07 9.67
C ARG A 483 17.18 24.55 9.94
N MET A 484 16.28 24.16 10.84
CA MET A 484 16.00 22.74 11.09
C MET A 484 15.32 22.09 9.88
N SER A 485 15.79 20.91 9.46
CA SER A 485 15.24 20.16 8.32
C SER A 485 15.58 18.67 8.40
N ALA A 486 15.02 17.85 7.49
CA ALA A 486 15.23 16.39 7.43
C ALA A 486 15.02 15.71 8.79
N PHE A 487 13.77 15.73 9.24
CA PHE A 487 13.34 15.06 10.45
C PHE A 487 13.18 13.57 10.17
N GLU A 488 13.80 12.73 11.00
CA GLU A 488 13.84 11.28 10.86
C GLU A 488 13.67 10.62 12.23
N ILE A 489 13.05 9.44 12.24
CA ILE A 489 12.94 8.57 13.42
C ILE A 489 13.98 7.46 13.26
N VAL A 490 14.78 7.22 14.29
CA VAL A 490 15.81 6.18 14.32
C VAL A 490 15.59 5.32 15.56
N ASN A 491 15.66 4.00 15.41
CA ASN A 491 15.57 3.09 16.55
C ASN A 491 16.89 3.11 17.32
N LYS A 492 16.82 3.08 18.65
CA LYS A 492 17.98 2.91 19.51
C LYS A 492 18.50 1.48 19.35
N GLU A 493 19.75 1.31 18.93
CA GLU A 493 20.40 0.01 18.96
C GLU A 493 20.62 -0.36 20.44
N ILE A 494 19.94 -1.42 20.90
CA ILE A 494 20.18 -1.98 22.22
C ILE A 494 21.43 -2.85 22.09
N GLU A 495 22.54 -2.43 22.70
CA GLU A 495 23.65 -3.35 22.95
C GLU A 495 23.16 -4.40 23.96
N ASP A 496 23.05 -5.66 23.52
CA ASP A 496 22.73 -6.79 24.39
C ASP A 496 23.76 -6.87 25.53
N ILE A 497 23.36 -6.41 26.72
CA ILE A 497 24.10 -6.71 27.94
C ILE A 497 23.79 -8.17 28.28
N SER A 498 24.68 -9.06 27.84
CA SER A 498 24.77 -10.45 28.31
C SER A 498 24.73 -10.47 29.85
N ILE A 499 23.63 -10.98 30.39
CA ILE A 499 23.50 -11.24 31.82
C ILE A 499 24.35 -12.47 32.12
N ASP A 500 25.49 -12.26 32.75
CA ASP A 500 26.28 -13.32 33.38
C ASP A 500 25.47 -13.95 34.52
N ASP A 501 25.22 -15.25 34.40
CA ASP A 501 24.70 -16.11 35.44
C ASP A 501 25.59 -16.02 36.70
N LYS A 502 25.03 -15.47 37.78
CA LYS A 502 25.45 -15.79 39.15
C LYS A 502 24.26 -16.34 39.92
N SER A 503 24.18 -17.66 39.89
CA SER A 503 23.54 -18.47 40.92
C SER A 503 24.08 -18.05 42.29
N GLN A 504 23.21 -17.52 43.14
CA GLN A 504 23.43 -17.43 44.58
C GLN A 504 22.55 -18.46 45.27
N GLU A 505 23.26 -19.34 45.98
CA GLU A 505 22.78 -20.36 46.91
C GLU A 505 21.89 -19.73 47.99
N LEU A 506 20.75 -20.37 48.23
CA LEU A 506 19.88 -20.10 49.37
C LEU A 506 20.48 -20.77 50.61
N GLU A 507 21.07 -19.98 51.49
CA GLU A 507 21.39 -20.41 52.85
C GLU A 507 20.15 -20.41 53.74
N SER A 508 20.07 -21.49 54.49
CA SER A 508 19.07 -21.96 55.45
C SER A 508 18.70 -20.99 56.57
N ASP A 509 17.40 -20.82 56.78
CA ASP A 509 16.83 -20.46 58.07
C ASP A 509 16.94 -21.63 59.05
N LYS A 510 17.54 -21.37 60.21
CA LYS A 510 17.60 -22.25 61.36
C LYS A 510 16.42 -21.95 62.27
N ASP A 511 15.51 -22.91 62.42
CA ASP A 511 14.65 -23.00 63.60
C ASP A 511 14.99 -24.28 64.39
N ASN A 512 15.36 -24.05 65.65
CA ASN A 512 15.60 -25.04 66.68
C ASN A 512 14.26 -25.45 67.31
N THR A 513 13.95 -26.76 67.34
CA THR A 513 13.30 -27.39 68.51
C THR A 513 13.68 -28.87 68.63
N ASP A 514 14.35 -29.13 69.76
CA ASP A 514 14.70 -30.32 70.51
C ASP A 514 13.98 -31.67 70.33
N SER A 515 14.77 -32.73 70.64
CA SER A 515 14.43 -34.05 71.20
C SER A 515 13.62 -35.00 70.29
N ASP A 516 13.89 -36.31 70.15
CA ASP A 516 14.51 -37.27 71.05
C ASP A 516 14.81 -38.60 70.30
N THR A 517 15.71 -39.46 70.84
CA THR A 517 15.79 -40.94 70.66
C THR A 517 16.39 -41.60 69.39
N LEU A 518 17.69 -41.96 69.53
CA LEU A 518 18.34 -43.28 69.33
C LEU A 518 17.72 -44.39 68.43
N ASN A 519 18.58 -44.82 67.49
CA ASN A 519 18.93 -46.18 67.04
C ASN A 519 17.84 -47.16 66.56
N LEU A 520 18.02 -47.69 65.34
CA LEU A 520 17.87 -49.13 65.08
C LEU A 520 18.49 -49.56 63.72
N PHE A 521 19.58 -50.37 63.79
CA PHE A 521 20.19 -51.29 62.79
C PHE A 521 20.51 -50.77 61.36
N GLY A 522 21.66 -51.01 60.73
CA GLY A 522 22.53 -52.19 60.78
C GLY A 522 22.23 -53.12 59.60
N GLN A 523 23.07 -53.03 58.55
CA GLN A 523 23.40 -54.04 57.52
C GLN A 523 22.27 -54.84 56.85
N ASP A 524 22.03 -54.62 55.56
CA ASP A 524 22.62 -55.38 54.43
C ASP A 524 22.38 -54.66 53.09
#